data_AF-A0A0B7G091-F1
#
_entry.id   AF-A0A0B7G091-F1
#
_cell.length_a   1.000
_cell.length_b   1.000
_cell.length_c   1.000
_cell.angle_alpha   90.00
_cell.angle_beta   90.00
_cell.angle_gamma   90.00
#
_symmetry.space_group_name_H-M   'P 1'
#
loop_
_entity.id
_entity.type
_entity.pdbx_description
1 polymer ?
#
loop_
_entity_poly.entity_id
_entity_poly.type
_entity_poly.pdbx_seq_one_letter_code
_entity_poly.pdbx_strand_id
1 'polypeptide(L)'
;MSSSSFPFIAGYGALTNNQTLLQIAYDQCRLYRDALRIPEAGIWAHIYDDDSKTFGDKGLWATGNAWAAKGMLNVATIIEKSGKNMTTQVSDLKGWVKEILNGTFTRLDSDGLVPNYMDNSGNSDGSDTFGDAAASALLAATAYRAANMWPTEFGSFYTDSAETIKEVVMANITDLGLLSPIVDPLSWRVKGILGTESQAFGIMIGLYPERTILRFWHAVTVCQNLKQVGCDGKVF
;
A
#
# COMPACT_ATOMS: atom_id res chain seq x y z
N MET A 1 -4.20 -15.63 -3.42
CA MET A 1 -5.08 -14.54 -2.93
C MET A 1 -5.64 -13.75 -4.11
N SER A 2 -6.93 -13.38 -4.10
CA SER A 2 -7.56 -12.46 -5.07
C SER A 2 -7.95 -11.14 -4.39
N SER A 3 -6.95 -10.44 -3.86
CA SER A 3 -7.08 -9.08 -3.32
C SER A 3 -7.46 -8.05 -4.39
N SER A 4 -7.36 -8.41 -5.67
CA SER A 4 -7.73 -7.59 -6.83
C SER A 4 -9.24 -7.37 -7.00
N SER A 5 -10.09 -8.17 -6.34
CA SER A 5 -11.54 -8.16 -6.55
C SER A 5 -12.27 -7.02 -5.82
N PHE A 6 -11.82 -6.62 -4.62
CA PHE A 6 -12.54 -5.65 -3.78
C PHE A 6 -12.61 -4.25 -4.42
N PRO A 7 -11.50 -3.70 -4.98
CA PRO A 7 -11.53 -2.42 -5.67
C PRO A 7 -12.44 -2.40 -6.89
N PHE A 8 -12.57 -3.53 -7.60
CA PHE A 8 -13.48 -3.64 -8.73
C PHE A 8 -14.94 -3.52 -8.29
N ILE A 9 -15.34 -4.26 -7.25
CA ILE A 9 -16.71 -4.20 -6.70
C ILE A 9 -17.02 -2.78 -6.21
N ALA A 10 -16.07 -2.14 -5.50
CA ALA A 10 -16.24 -0.76 -5.05
C ALA A 10 -16.41 0.20 -6.23
N GLY A 11 -15.56 0.08 -7.26
CA GLY A 11 -15.65 0.91 -8.47
C GLY A 11 -17.00 0.75 -9.17
N TYR A 12 -17.46 -0.48 -9.35
CA TYR A 12 -18.78 -0.75 -9.92
C TYR A 12 -19.92 -0.19 -9.06
N GLY A 13 -19.82 -0.32 -7.73
CA GLY A 13 -20.76 0.27 -6.78
C GLY A 13 -20.83 1.80 -6.89
N ALA A 14 -19.70 2.48 -7.00
CA ALA A 14 -19.65 3.93 -7.18
C ALA A 14 -20.26 4.35 -8.53
N LEU A 15 -19.88 3.67 -9.62
CA LEU A 15 -20.37 3.97 -10.98
C LEU A 15 -21.89 3.77 -11.11
N THR A 16 -22.45 2.79 -10.39
CA THR A 16 -23.88 2.48 -10.39
C THR A 16 -24.64 3.13 -9.24
N ASN A 17 -23.98 4.02 -8.47
CA ASN A 17 -24.54 4.69 -7.29
C ASN A 17 -25.13 3.72 -6.23
N ASN A 18 -24.58 2.51 -6.14
CA ASN A 18 -25.07 1.41 -5.34
C ASN A 18 -24.23 1.24 -4.05
N GLN A 19 -24.78 1.69 -2.93
CA GLN A 19 -24.13 1.60 -1.61
C GLN A 19 -23.99 0.15 -1.12
N THR A 20 -24.87 -0.76 -1.51
CA THR A 20 -24.76 -2.18 -1.15
C THR A 20 -23.49 -2.80 -1.73
N LEU A 21 -23.14 -2.46 -2.97
CA LEU A 21 -21.89 -2.94 -3.57
C LEU A 21 -20.65 -2.35 -2.88
N LEU A 22 -20.71 -1.07 -2.49
CA LEU A 22 -19.65 -0.46 -1.69
C LEU A 22 -19.48 -1.17 -0.33
N GLN A 23 -20.59 -1.50 0.33
CA GLN A 23 -20.59 -2.25 1.58
C GLN A 23 -20.02 -3.66 1.40
N ILE A 24 -20.37 -4.35 0.31
CA ILE A 24 -19.78 -5.66 -0.02
C ILE A 24 -18.26 -5.54 -0.20
N ALA A 25 -17.78 -4.52 -0.92
CA ALA A 25 -16.34 -4.32 -1.09
C ALA A 25 -15.61 -4.10 0.24
N TYR A 26 -16.19 -3.31 1.14
CA TYR A 26 -15.69 -3.12 2.50
C TYR A 26 -15.69 -4.43 3.30
N ASP A 27 -16.79 -5.18 3.28
CA ASP A 27 -16.92 -6.42 4.04
C ASP A 27 -15.93 -7.48 3.56
N GLN A 28 -15.61 -7.53 2.26
CA GLN A 28 -14.54 -8.39 1.78
C GLN A 28 -13.17 -8.01 2.38
N CYS A 29 -12.82 -6.72 2.45
CA CYS A 29 -11.59 -6.29 3.12
C CYS A 29 -11.58 -6.71 4.60
N ARG A 30 -12.71 -6.52 5.30
CA ARG A 30 -12.85 -6.87 6.72
C ARG A 30 -12.67 -8.37 6.94
N LEU A 31 -13.38 -9.21 6.18
CA LEU A 31 -13.33 -10.68 6.33
C LEU A 31 -11.94 -11.24 6.03
N TYR A 32 -11.25 -10.73 5.00
CA TYR A 32 -9.87 -11.12 4.72
C TYR A 32 -8.93 -10.70 5.85
N ARG A 33 -9.06 -9.47 6.35
CA ARG A 33 -8.28 -9.02 7.51
C ARG A 33 -8.53 -9.92 8.73
N ASP A 34 -9.78 -10.22 9.04
CA ASP A 34 -10.16 -11.04 10.21
C ASP A 34 -9.55 -12.45 10.14
N ALA A 35 -9.44 -13.03 8.95
CA ALA A 35 -8.85 -14.36 8.75
C ALA A 35 -7.30 -14.36 8.73
N LEU A 36 -6.69 -13.34 8.11
CA LEU A 36 -5.27 -13.38 7.75
C LEU A 36 -4.38 -12.57 8.69
N ARG A 37 -4.91 -11.60 9.42
CA ARG A 37 -4.11 -10.72 10.27
C ARG A 37 -3.48 -11.51 11.42
N ILE A 38 -2.17 -11.44 11.54
CA ILE A 38 -1.41 -11.96 12.68
C ILE A 38 -1.29 -10.84 13.73
N PRO A 39 -1.96 -10.93 14.90
CA PRO A 39 -2.07 -9.81 15.82
C PRO A 39 -0.75 -9.26 16.35
N GLU A 40 0.20 -10.15 16.63
CA GLU A 40 1.52 -9.80 17.18
C GLU A 40 2.38 -9.11 16.13
N ALA A 41 2.23 -9.48 14.85
CA ALA A 41 2.98 -8.90 13.76
C ALA A 41 2.36 -7.60 13.22
N GLY A 42 1.04 -7.45 13.38
CA GLY A 42 0.26 -6.33 12.86
C GLY A 42 0.00 -6.38 11.35
N ILE A 43 0.44 -7.45 10.67
CA ILE A 43 0.36 -7.64 9.23
C ILE A 43 -0.19 -9.02 8.89
N TRP A 44 -0.47 -9.27 7.61
CA TRP A 44 -1.23 -10.43 7.18
C TRP A 44 -0.29 -11.60 6.86
N ALA A 45 -0.71 -12.79 7.27
CA ALA A 45 -0.18 -14.04 6.75
C ALA A 45 -0.61 -14.26 5.29
N HIS A 46 0.06 -15.17 4.60
CA HIS A 46 -0.11 -15.36 3.17
C HIS A 46 -1.35 -16.19 2.78
N ILE A 47 -1.57 -17.37 3.38
CA ILE A 47 -2.63 -18.30 2.98
C ILE A 47 -3.31 -18.89 4.20
N TYR A 48 -4.60 -18.57 4.35
CA TYR A 48 -5.50 -19.18 5.31
C TYR A 48 -6.56 -20.00 4.58
N ASP A 49 -6.81 -21.20 5.08
CA ASP A 49 -7.89 -22.07 4.63
C ASP A 49 -9.02 -22.01 5.67
N ASP A 50 -10.16 -21.47 5.24
CA ASP A 50 -11.33 -21.30 6.09
C ASP A 50 -12.10 -22.61 6.32
N ASP A 51 -11.97 -23.62 5.46
CA ASP A 51 -12.65 -24.90 5.66
C ASP A 51 -11.94 -25.70 6.77
N SER A 52 -10.61 -25.77 6.70
CA SER A 52 -9.80 -26.47 7.70
C SER A 52 -9.47 -25.62 8.92
N LYS A 53 -9.72 -24.30 8.87
CA LYS A 53 -9.33 -23.30 9.88
C LYS A 53 -7.82 -23.30 10.17
N THR A 54 -7.00 -23.58 9.16
CA THR A 54 -5.54 -23.63 9.28
C THR A 54 -4.83 -22.71 8.28
N PHE A 55 -3.57 -22.37 8.59
CA PHE A 55 -2.73 -21.65 7.64
C PHE A 55 -2.02 -22.65 6.72
N GLY A 56 -2.29 -22.55 5.42
CA GLY A 56 -1.46 -23.21 4.40
C GLY A 56 -0.10 -22.54 4.24
N ASP A 57 -0.04 -21.22 4.51
CA ASP A 57 1.19 -20.45 4.62
C ASP A 57 0.97 -19.31 5.62
N LYS A 58 1.55 -19.44 6.82
CA LYS A 58 1.43 -18.43 7.88
C LYS A 58 2.42 -17.28 7.72
N GLY A 59 3.33 -17.36 6.73
CA GLY A 59 4.40 -16.40 6.60
C GLY A 59 3.96 -15.01 6.20
N LEU A 60 4.74 -14.04 6.64
CA LEU A 60 4.48 -12.62 6.42
C LEU A 60 5.03 -12.21 5.05
N TRP A 61 4.32 -12.60 3.99
CA TRP A 61 4.73 -12.36 2.61
C TRP A 61 4.49 -10.90 2.18
N ALA A 62 5.53 -10.25 1.67
CA ALA A 62 5.53 -8.82 1.37
C ALA A 62 4.57 -8.41 0.26
N THR A 63 4.62 -9.10 -0.88
CA THR A 63 3.77 -8.78 -2.03
C THR A 63 2.27 -8.94 -1.68
N GLY A 64 1.90 -9.96 -0.89
CA GLY A 64 0.52 -10.13 -0.40
C GLY A 64 0.06 -8.97 0.48
N ASN A 65 0.91 -8.52 1.40
CA ASN A 65 0.63 -7.35 2.25
C ASN A 65 0.55 -6.05 1.42
N ALA A 66 1.42 -5.88 0.43
CA ALA A 66 1.39 -4.74 -0.48
C ALA A 66 0.06 -4.65 -1.25
N TRP A 67 -0.41 -5.78 -1.77
CA TRP A 67 -1.72 -5.89 -2.42
C TRP A 67 -2.88 -5.60 -1.48
N ALA A 68 -2.85 -6.14 -0.25
CA ALA A 68 -3.88 -5.89 0.75
C ALA A 68 -3.98 -4.39 1.09
N ALA A 69 -2.85 -3.74 1.37
CA ALA A 69 -2.81 -2.30 1.64
C ALA A 69 -3.31 -1.48 0.46
N LYS A 70 -2.85 -1.77 -0.77
CA LYS A 70 -3.29 -1.06 -1.97
C LYS A 70 -4.79 -1.24 -2.22
N GLY A 71 -5.29 -2.46 -2.08
CA GLY A 71 -6.69 -2.80 -2.27
C GLY A 71 -7.60 -2.02 -1.31
N MET A 72 -7.27 -2.06 -0.02
CA MET A 72 -8.03 -1.33 1.01
C MET A 72 -7.97 0.20 0.80
N LEU A 73 -6.81 0.75 0.44
CA LEU A 73 -6.67 2.16 0.08
C LEU A 73 -7.59 2.56 -1.08
N ASN A 74 -7.64 1.74 -2.13
CA ASN A 74 -8.49 1.99 -3.29
C ASN A 74 -9.97 1.95 -2.90
N VAL A 75 -10.41 0.95 -2.13
CA VAL A 75 -11.80 0.86 -1.64
C VAL A 75 -12.16 2.08 -0.80
N ALA A 76 -11.30 2.48 0.15
CA ALA A 76 -11.53 3.67 0.98
C ALA A 76 -11.68 4.94 0.13
N THR A 77 -10.77 5.15 -0.83
CA THR A 77 -10.81 6.31 -1.73
C THR A 77 -12.09 6.32 -2.57
N ILE A 78 -12.52 5.16 -3.07
CA ILE A 78 -13.73 5.03 -3.89
C ILE A 78 -14.98 5.32 -3.06
N ILE A 79 -15.08 4.75 -1.86
CA ILE A 79 -16.21 4.99 -0.95
C ILE A 79 -16.29 6.48 -0.62
N GLU A 80 -15.19 7.12 -0.25
CA GLU A 80 -15.18 8.54 0.10
C GLU A 80 -15.58 9.43 -1.08
N LYS A 81 -15.10 9.13 -2.29
CA LYS A 81 -15.47 9.87 -3.51
C LYS A 81 -16.88 9.57 -4.03
N SER A 82 -17.52 8.50 -3.57
CA SER A 82 -18.89 8.15 -3.99
C SER A 82 -19.96 9.08 -3.41
N GLY A 83 -19.63 9.86 -2.38
CA GLY A 83 -20.57 10.72 -1.67
C GLY A 83 -21.55 9.98 -0.74
N LYS A 84 -21.41 8.66 -0.57
CA LYS A 84 -22.20 7.88 0.39
C LYS A 84 -21.70 8.11 1.82
N ASN A 85 -22.63 8.13 2.78
CA ASN A 85 -22.30 8.26 4.20
C ASN A 85 -21.79 6.92 4.77
N MET A 86 -20.49 6.66 4.59
CA MET A 86 -19.80 5.44 5.02
C MET A 86 -18.50 5.79 5.75
N THR A 87 -18.55 6.80 6.62
CA THR A 87 -17.37 7.38 7.29
C THR A 87 -16.65 6.38 8.19
N THR A 88 -17.38 5.52 8.90
CA THR A 88 -16.81 4.45 9.73
C THR A 88 -16.01 3.46 8.88
N GLN A 89 -16.56 3.01 7.76
CA GLN A 89 -15.89 2.08 6.84
C GLN A 89 -14.61 2.68 6.27
N VAL A 90 -14.63 3.96 5.89
CA VAL A 90 -13.42 4.68 5.44
C VAL A 90 -12.40 4.78 6.57
N SER A 91 -12.83 5.08 7.80
CA SER A 91 -11.96 5.12 8.98
C SER A 91 -11.29 3.78 9.25
N ASP A 92 -12.06 2.70 9.22
CA ASP A 92 -11.57 1.34 9.43
C ASP A 92 -10.53 0.96 8.36
N LEU A 93 -10.84 1.17 7.08
CA LEU A 93 -9.92 0.89 5.97
C LEU A 93 -8.62 1.70 6.07
N LYS A 94 -8.68 2.99 6.44
CA LYS A 94 -7.46 3.79 6.71
C LYS A 94 -6.64 3.19 7.84
N GLY A 95 -7.29 2.80 8.93
CA GLY A 95 -6.65 2.11 10.05
C GLY A 95 -5.92 0.84 9.61
N TRP A 96 -6.56 0.00 8.81
CA TRP A 96 -5.97 -1.25 8.33
C TRP A 96 -4.83 -1.05 7.32
N VAL A 97 -4.90 0.00 6.50
CA VAL A 97 -3.76 0.40 5.66
C VAL A 97 -2.57 0.81 6.54
N LYS A 98 -2.80 1.59 7.61
CA LYS A 98 -1.75 1.98 8.56
C LYS A 98 -1.16 0.78 9.29
N GLU A 99 -1.97 -0.22 9.67
CA GLU A 99 -1.48 -1.47 10.28
C GLU A 99 -0.41 -2.12 9.39
N ILE A 100 -0.73 -2.30 8.10
CA ILE A 100 0.20 -2.91 7.14
C ILE A 100 1.43 -2.04 6.94
N LEU A 101 1.28 -0.74 6.65
CA LEU A 101 2.42 0.16 6.41
C LEU A 101 3.34 0.25 7.63
N ASN A 102 2.79 0.36 8.84
CA ASN A 102 3.59 0.39 10.07
C ASN A 102 4.36 -0.92 10.25
N GLY A 103 3.70 -2.05 9.98
CA GLY A 103 4.33 -3.36 10.15
C GLY A 103 5.38 -3.69 9.09
N THR A 104 5.22 -3.22 7.85
CA THR A 104 6.19 -3.46 6.78
C THR A 104 7.37 -2.49 6.86
N PHE A 105 7.12 -1.19 7.08
CA PHE A 105 8.18 -0.17 7.12
C PHE A 105 9.09 -0.26 8.36
N THR A 106 8.67 -0.98 9.40
CA THR A 106 9.54 -1.29 10.56
C THR A 106 10.41 -2.52 10.34
N ARG A 107 10.28 -3.20 9.20
CA ARG A 107 10.97 -4.45 8.86
C ARG A 107 11.78 -4.35 7.57
N LEU A 108 12.21 -3.16 7.18
CA LEU A 108 13.10 -3.00 6.02
C LEU A 108 14.42 -3.74 6.27
N ASP A 109 14.97 -4.35 5.23
CA ASP A 109 16.30 -4.95 5.24
C ASP A 109 17.40 -3.87 5.27
N SER A 110 18.66 -4.32 5.24
CA SER A 110 19.82 -3.43 5.23
C SER A 110 19.92 -2.54 4.00
N ASP A 111 19.26 -2.93 2.90
CA ASP A 111 19.25 -2.18 1.65
C ASP A 111 18.07 -1.20 1.60
N GLY A 112 17.15 -1.24 2.58
CA GLY A 112 15.98 -0.38 2.65
C GLY A 112 14.75 -0.91 1.90
N LEU A 113 14.73 -2.20 1.54
CA LEU A 113 13.59 -2.89 0.92
C LEU A 113 12.83 -3.71 1.96
N VAL A 114 11.53 -3.94 1.73
CA VAL A 114 10.74 -4.89 2.51
C VAL A 114 11.16 -6.31 2.10
N PRO A 115 11.63 -7.17 3.03
CA PRO A 115 11.96 -8.57 2.76
C PRO A 115 10.75 -9.35 2.23
N ASN A 116 10.95 -10.22 1.23
CA ASN A 116 9.89 -11.04 0.63
C ASN A 116 9.12 -11.86 1.69
N TYR A 117 9.81 -12.59 2.57
CA TYR A 117 9.23 -13.09 3.84
C TYR A 117 9.85 -12.35 5.02
N MET A 118 9.03 -11.58 5.75
CA MET A 118 9.49 -10.64 6.78
C MET A 118 9.77 -11.26 8.16
N ASP A 119 9.36 -12.51 8.38
CA ASP A 119 9.47 -13.23 9.66
C ASP A 119 10.41 -14.44 9.61
N ASN A 120 11.13 -14.62 8.49
CA ASN A 120 11.96 -15.81 8.24
C ASN A 120 11.19 -17.13 8.36
N SER A 121 9.85 -17.13 8.26
CA SER A 121 9.03 -18.35 8.23
C SER A 121 9.06 -19.05 6.86
N GLY A 122 10.00 -18.61 6.04
CA GLY A 122 10.11 -18.94 4.65
C GLY A 122 10.74 -20.31 4.43
N ASN A 123 11.78 -20.35 3.60
CA ASN A 123 12.69 -21.46 3.47
C ASN A 123 13.57 -21.54 4.73
N SER A 124 13.92 -22.75 5.16
CA SER A 124 14.76 -22.97 6.34
C SER A 124 16.17 -22.42 6.22
N ASP A 125 16.64 -22.17 4.99
CA ASP A 125 17.93 -21.55 4.69
C ASP A 125 17.85 -20.01 4.55
N GLY A 126 16.65 -19.41 4.70
CA GLY A 126 16.43 -17.98 4.55
C GLY A 126 16.54 -17.47 3.10
N SER A 127 16.55 -18.35 2.10
CA SER A 127 16.72 -17.94 0.71
C SER A 127 15.57 -17.10 0.13
N ASP A 128 14.43 -17.04 0.81
CA ASP A 128 13.23 -16.29 0.43
C ASP A 128 12.99 -15.02 1.25
N THR A 129 13.98 -14.55 2.02
CA THR A 129 13.93 -13.32 2.85
C THR A 129 14.66 -12.14 2.19
N PHE A 130 14.92 -12.24 0.89
CA PHE A 130 15.53 -11.16 0.12
C PHE A 130 14.62 -9.92 0.03
N GLY A 131 15.21 -8.73 -0.06
CA GLY A 131 14.45 -7.51 -0.36
C GLY A 131 13.58 -7.65 -1.61
N ASP A 132 12.30 -7.31 -1.52
CA ASP A 132 11.36 -7.35 -2.65
C ASP A 132 11.06 -5.93 -3.13
N ALA A 133 11.74 -5.50 -4.18
CA ALA A 133 11.58 -4.18 -4.77
C ALA A 133 10.14 -3.95 -5.30
N ALA A 134 9.44 -5.00 -5.75
CA ALA A 134 8.08 -4.88 -6.26
C ALA A 134 7.10 -4.59 -5.12
N ALA A 135 7.11 -5.42 -4.07
CA ALA A 135 6.28 -5.20 -2.89
C ALA A 135 6.55 -3.84 -2.24
N SER A 136 7.84 -3.50 -2.10
CA SER A 136 8.29 -2.24 -1.53
C SER A 136 7.75 -1.06 -2.35
N ALA A 137 7.89 -1.11 -3.68
CA ALA A 137 7.38 -0.07 -4.57
C ALA A 137 5.87 0.15 -4.41
N LEU A 138 5.08 -0.92 -4.34
CA LEU A 138 3.63 -0.82 -4.16
C LEU A 138 3.25 -0.27 -2.78
N LEU A 139 3.94 -0.67 -1.71
CA LEU A 139 3.72 -0.15 -0.36
C LEU A 139 4.05 1.35 -0.27
N ALA A 140 5.18 1.77 -0.84
CA ALA A 140 5.56 3.18 -0.89
C ALA A 140 4.60 4.00 -1.75
N ALA A 141 4.17 3.51 -2.93
CA ALA A 141 3.14 4.16 -3.73
C ALA A 141 1.79 4.25 -3.01
N THR A 142 1.47 3.28 -2.15
CA THR A 142 0.28 3.28 -1.28
C THR A 142 0.41 4.35 -0.20
N ALA A 143 1.57 4.44 0.47
CA ALA A 143 1.87 5.46 1.46
C ALA A 143 1.79 6.87 0.90
N TYR A 144 2.42 7.15 -0.25
CA TYR A 144 2.33 8.46 -0.90
C TYR A 144 0.90 8.84 -1.27
N ARG A 145 0.13 7.90 -1.84
CA ARG A 145 -1.27 8.16 -2.19
C ARG A 145 -2.12 8.44 -0.96
N ALA A 146 -1.91 7.69 0.12
CA ALA A 146 -2.62 7.88 1.38
C ALA A 146 -2.27 9.22 2.03
N ALA A 147 -0.99 9.62 2.04
CA ALA A 147 -0.54 10.93 2.50
C ALA A 147 -1.11 12.09 1.68
N ASN A 148 -1.24 11.92 0.36
CA ASN A 148 -1.87 12.92 -0.49
C ASN A 148 -3.39 13.03 -0.24
N MET A 149 -4.07 11.92 0.02
CA MET A 149 -5.52 11.91 0.26
C MET A 149 -5.88 12.38 1.67
N TRP A 150 -5.10 11.96 2.68
CA TRP A 150 -5.36 12.20 4.11
C TRP A 150 -4.10 12.67 4.84
N PRO A 151 -3.60 13.89 4.56
CA PRO A 151 -2.31 14.38 5.05
C PRO A 151 -2.23 14.56 6.57
N THR A 152 -3.38 14.76 7.25
CA THR A 152 -3.43 14.86 8.72
C THR A 152 -3.29 13.50 9.40
N GLU A 153 -3.59 12.42 8.69
CA GLU A 153 -3.59 11.06 9.22
C GLU A 153 -2.35 10.26 8.80
N PHE A 154 -1.79 10.55 7.63
CA PHE A 154 -0.61 9.92 7.07
C PHE A 154 0.55 10.92 7.01
N GLY A 155 1.20 11.11 8.17
CA GLY A 155 2.28 12.08 8.36
C GLY A 155 3.66 11.63 7.85
N SER A 156 4.71 12.32 8.30
CA SER A 156 6.07 12.21 7.74
C SER A 156 6.66 10.81 7.80
N PHE A 157 6.32 10.00 8.80
CA PHE A 157 6.76 8.60 8.88
C PHE A 157 6.47 7.84 7.59
N TYR A 158 5.25 7.94 7.05
CA TYR A 158 4.85 7.22 5.84
C TYR A 158 5.56 7.75 4.60
N THR A 159 5.68 9.07 4.47
CA THR A 159 6.33 9.68 3.30
C THR A 159 7.84 9.51 3.32
N ASP A 160 8.47 9.53 4.49
CA ASP A 160 9.92 9.37 4.63
C ASP A 160 10.31 7.91 4.38
N SER A 161 9.58 6.94 4.92
CA SER A 161 9.78 5.52 4.59
C SER A 161 9.54 5.24 3.10
N ALA A 162 8.50 5.84 2.50
CA ALA A 162 8.24 5.72 1.08
C ALA A 162 9.36 6.30 0.20
N GLU A 163 9.98 7.40 0.64
CA GLU A 163 11.13 8.01 -0.05
C GLU A 163 12.35 7.10 0.02
N THR A 164 12.70 6.58 1.19
CA THR A 164 13.81 5.62 1.34
C THR A 164 13.64 4.43 0.39
N ILE A 165 12.44 3.84 0.37
CA ILE A 165 12.13 2.74 -0.56
C ILE A 165 12.26 3.21 -2.01
N LYS A 166 11.72 4.38 -2.36
CA LYS A 166 11.76 4.89 -3.73
C LYS A 166 13.19 5.08 -4.22
N GLU A 167 14.06 5.68 -3.41
CA GLU A 167 15.47 5.89 -3.76
C GLU A 167 16.15 4.55 -4.08
N VAL A 168 15.96 3.55 -3.23
CA VAL A 168 16.53 2.21 -3.39
C VAL A 168 15.96 1.49 -4.61
N VAL A 169 14.63 1.54 -4.80
CA VAL A 169 13.96 0.91 -5.94
C VAL A 169 14.44 1.53 -7.25
N MET A 170 14.53 2.86 -7.34
CA MET A 170 14.97 3.55 -8.56
C MET A 170 16.45 3.32 -8.85
N ALA A 171 17.29 3.25 -7.81
CA ALA A 171 18.72 2.95 -7.95
C ALA A 171 18.99 1.52 -8.44
N ASN A 172 18.05 0.59 -8.22
CA ASN A 172 18.18 -0.81 -8.61
C ASN A 172 17.44 -1.17 -9.91
N ILE A 173 16.92 -0.18 -10.64
CA ILE A 173 16.43 -0.40 -12.00
C ILE A 173 17.64 -0.69 -12.89
N THR A 174 17.62 -1.88 -13.50
CA THR A 174 18.69 -2.31 -14.41
C THR A 174 18.76 -1.46 -15.68
N ASP A 175 19.87 -1.55 -16.43
CA ASP A 175 20.03 -0.87 -17.73
C ASP A 175 18.95 -1.25 -18.77
N LEU A 176 18.30 -2.41 -18.57
CA LEU A 176 17.17 -2.86 -19.39
C LEU A 176 15.82 -2.31 -18.91
N GLY A 177 15.81 -1.44 -17.91
CA GLY A 177 14.61 -0.87 -17.31
C GLY A 177 13.85 -1.84 -16.40
N LEU A 178 14.48 -2.92 -15.94
CA LEU A 178 13.82 -3.92 -15.11
C LEU A 178 14.06 -3.65 -13.62
N LEU A 179 12.96 -3.58 -12.86
CA LEU A 179 12.97 -3.65 -11.39
C LEU A 179 13.60 -4.96 -10.87
N SER A 180 14.49 -4.84 -9.88
CA SER A 180 15.17 -5.95 -9.21
C SER A 180 15.61 -5.50 -7.80
N PRO A 181 15.83 -6.42 -6.83
CA PRO A 181 15.34 -7.81 -6.78
C PRO A 181 13.81 -7.88 -6.67
N ILE A 182 13.19 -8.87 -7.29
CA ILE A 182 11.74 -9.08 -7.25
C ILE A 182 11.41 -10.54 -6.96
N VAL A 183 10.21 -10.81 -6.44
CA VAL A 183 9.68 -12.18 -6.32
C VAL A 183 9.27 -12.74 -7.69
N ASP A 184 9.44 -14.05 -7.90
CA ASP A 184 8.89 -14.76 -9.05
C ASP A 184 7.35 -14.91 -8.89
N PRO A 185 6.53 -14.40 -9.82
CA PRO A 185 5.07 -14.47 -9.72
C PRO A 185 4.51 -15.91 -9.75
N LEU A 186 5.28 -16.88 -10.25
CA LEU A 186 4.91 -18.30 -10.27
C LEU A 186 5.48 -19.08 -9.08
N SER A 187 6.41 -18.48 -8.33
CA SER A 187 7.06 -19.11 -7.18
C SER A 187 7.46 -18.07 -6.14
N TRP A 188 6.55 -17.80 -5.20
CA TRP A 188 6.69 -16.73 -4.20
C TRP A 188 7.88 -16.86 -3.23
N ARG A 189 8.61 -17.98 -3.27
CA ARG A 189 9.83 -18.22 -2.46
C ARG A 189 11.12 -17.99 -3.26
N VAL A 190 11.03 -17.59 -4.52
CA VAL A 190 12.18 -17.51 -5.43
C VAL A 190 12.30 -16.09 -5.97
N LYS A 191 13.55 -15.64 -6.16
CA LYS A 191 13.83 -14.40 -6.87
C LYS A 191 13.49 -14.55 -8.36
N GLY A 192 12.63 -13.69 -8.86
CA GLY A 192 12.32 -13.57 -10.28
C GLY A 192 13.35 -12.71 -11.02
N ILE A 193 13.42 -12.89 -12.33
CA ILE A 193 14.21 -12.04 -13.24
C ILE A 193 13.37 -10.98 -13.95
N LEU A 194 12.05 -11.22 -14.05
CA LEU A 194 11.10 -10.36 -14.73
C LEU A 194 9.70 -10.60 -14.16
N GLY A 195 8.99 -9.51 -13.86
CA GLY A 195 7.59 -9.52 -13.45
C GLY A 195 6.87 -8.32 -14.03
N THR A 196 5.79 -8.54 -14.77
CA THR A 196 4.95 -7.47 -15.34
C THR A 196 4.31 -6.63 -14.23
N GLU A 197 3.89 -7.29 -13.16
CA GLU A 197 3.41 -6.67 -11.93
C GLU A 197 4.48 -5.75 -11.32
N SER A 198 5.72 -6.22 -11.21
CA SER A 198 6.83 -5.45 -10.68
C SER A 198 7.07 -4.18 -11.48
N GLN A 199 7.04 -4.26 -12.82
CA GLN A 199 7.19 -3.05 -13.66
C GLN A 199 6.04 -2.07 -13.45
N ALA A 200 4.80 -2.57 -13.31
CA ALA A 200 3.66 -1.71 -13.04
C ALA A 200 3.83 -0.97 -11.69
N PHE A 201 4.33 -1.64 -10.66
CA PHE A 201 4.57 -1.02 -9.36
C PHE A 201 5.71 -0.01 -9.38
N GLY A 202 6.79 -0.29 -10.13
CA GLY A 202 7.87 0.66 -10.38
C GLY A 202 7.37 1.95 -11.05
N ILE A 203 6.48 1.83 -12.05
CA ILE A 203 5.83 2.99 -12.66
C ILE A 203 4.95 3.73 -11.63
N MET A 204 4.16 3.01 -10.83
CA MET A 204 3.27 3.64 -9.84
C MET A 204 4.02 4.51 -8.82
N ILE A 205 5.18 4.05 -8.32
CA ILE A 205 5.99 4.84 -7.40
C ILE A 205 6.75 5.97 -8.11
N GLY A 206 7.18 5.75 -9.36
CA GLY A 206 7.89 6.75 -10.17
C GLY A 206 7.08 8.00 -10.51
N LEU A 207 5.74 7.92 -10.44
CA LEU A 207 4.85 9.07 -10.66
C LEU A 207 4.85 10.07 -9.50
N TYR A 208 5.39 9.72 -8.33
CA TYR A 208 5.46 10.65 -7.20
C TYR A 208 6.72 11.50 -7.30
N PRO A 209 6.62 12.85 -7.19
CA PRO A 209 7.77 13.72 -7.25
C PRO A 209 8.75 13.43 -6.11
N GLU A 210 10.05 13.70 -6.31
CA GLU A 210 11.03 13.64 -5.23
C GLU A 210 10.72 14.64 -4.12
N ARG A 211 11.24 14.37 -2.91
CA ARG A 211 11.05 15.19 -1.71
C ARG A 211 11.29 16.70 -1.92
N THR A 212 12.25 17.06 -2.77
CA THR A 212 12.58 18.45 -3.12
C THR A 212 11.40 19.15 -3.83
N ILE A 213 10.72 18.42 -4.71
CA ILE A 213 9.56 18.92 -5.45
C ILE A 213 8.31 18.87 -4.56
N LEU A 214 8.13 17.82 -3.73
CA LEU A 214 7.01 17.74 -2.78
C LEU A 214 7.01 18.87 -1.74
N ARG A 215 8.18 19.25 -1.19
CA ARG A 215 8.29 20.40 -0.28
C ARG A 215 7.94 21.72 -0.97
N PHE A 216 8.31 21.86 -2.24
CA PHE A 216 7.93 23.01 -3.05
C PHE A 216 6.41 23.06 -3.26
N TRP A 217 5.78 21.94 -3.64
CA TRP A 217 4.33 21.88 -3.84
C TRP A 217 3.54 22.07 -2.54
N HIS A 218 3.94 21.45 -1.43
CA HIS A 218 3.31 21.72 -0.13
C HIS A 218 3.47 23.20 0.28
N ALA A 219 4.63 23.82 0.08
CA ALA A 219 4.82 25.24 0.34
C ALA A 219 3.93 26.12 -0.55
N VAL A 220 3.74 25.75 -1.82
CA VAL A 220 2.86 26.45 -2.77
C VAL A 220 1.39 26.28 -2.38
N THR A 221 0.93 25.07 -2.05
CA THR A 221 -0.46 24.81 -1.63
C THR A 221 -0.80 25.48 -0.30
N VAL A 222 0.11 25.45 0.68
CA VAL A 222 -0.05 26.18 1.94
C VAL A 222 -0.08 27.69 1.70
N CYS A 223 0.78 28.24 0.82
CA CYS A 223 0.73 29.66 0.44
C CYS A 223 -0.57 30.04 -0.29
N GLN A 224 -1.10 29.17 -1.14
CA GLN A 224 -2.37 29.42 -1.85
C GLN A 224 -3.57 29.41 -0.90
N ASN A 225 -3.60 28.48 0.05
CA ASN A 225 -4.64 28.43 1.08
C ASN A 225 -4.55 29.63 2.04
N LEU A 226 -3.35 30.10 2.40
CA LEU A 226 -3.19 31.31 3.20
C LEU A 226 -3.62 32.58 2.46
N LYS A 227 -3.42 32.65 1.13
CA LYS A 227 -3.94 33.76 0.31
C LYS A 227 -5.47 33.77 0.21
N GLN A 228 -6.13 32.62 0.27
CA GLN A 228 -7.61 32.56 0.32
C GLN A 228 -8.18 32.98 1.68
N VAL A 229 -7.44 32.79 2.78
CA VAL A 229 -7.86 33.19 4.13
C VAL A 229 -7.60 34.70 4.40
N GLY A 230 -6.86 35.38 3.52
CA GLY A 230 -6.39 36.76 3.74
C GLY A 230 -7.12 37.88 3.00
N CYS A 231 -8.23 37.63 2.30
CA CYS A 231 -8.94 38.65 1.52
C CYS A 231 -10.40 38.81 1.94
N ASP A 232 -10.63 39.21 3.19
CA ASP A 232 -11.89 39.84 3.63
C ASP A 232 -11.54 40.91 4.68
N GLY A 233 -11.27 42.16 4.25
CA GLY A 233 -10.91 43.20 5.22
C GLY A 233 -10.39 44.54 4.72
N LYS A 234 -11.24 45.29 4.00
CA LYS A 234 -11.41 46.77 4.04
C LYS A 234 -10.25 47.75 3.72
N VAL A 235 -10.51 48.58 2.70
CA VAL A 235 -10.52 50.08 2.69
C VAL A 235 -9.15 50.77 2.96
N PHE A 236 -8.53 51.63 2.12
CA PHE A 236 -8.92 52.56 1.04
C PHE A 236 -7.98 52.43 -0.16
#